data_AF-A0A357M2Y1-F1
#
_entry.id   AF-A0A357M2Y1-F1
#
_cell.length_a   1.000
_cell.length_b   1.000
_cell.length_c   1.000
_cell.angle_alpha   90.00
_cell.angle_beta   90.00
_cell.angle_gamma   90.00
#
_symmetry.space_group_name_H-M   'P 1'
#
loop_
_entity.id
_entity.type
_entity.pdbx_description
1 polymer ?
#
loop_
_entity_poly.entity_id
_entity_poly.type
_entity_poly.pdbx_seq_one_letter_code
_entity_poly.pdbx_strand_id
1 'polypeptide(L)'
;MDWSKLRILIRGFIVPELKKRIDIHVTRYHDAHDGYGEVWITLDGKKIFGGGYYHWYMNSLPSDTTSLNIQHGIHLDFYKTHIMSEEVEKIMNSGLHKTSHITDNLKSYLSTPFTEILSSNNPIYKAFGMIDKRLGKRRFRQIQLKENEHQLVRAFYELRNEIFEMYLTQVLE
;
A
#
# COMPACT_ATOMS: atom_id res chain seq x y z
N MET A 1 -15.77 -3.75 10.56
CA MET A 1 -14.56 -4.29 11.22
C MET A 1 -13.83 -3.14 11.87
N ASP A 2 -13.47 -3.27 13.14
CA ASP A 2 -12.68 -2.29 13.88
C ASP A 2 -11.23 -2.24 13.34
N TRP A 3 -10.62 -1.05 13.32
CA TRP A 3 -9.25 -0.81 12.86
C TRP A 3 -8.24 -1.65 13.61
N SER A 4 -8.38 -1.78 14.93
CA SER A 4 -7.48 -2.59 15.76
C SER A 4 -7.42 -4.04 15.28
N LYS A 5 -8.57 -4.61 14.90
CA LYS A 5 -8.66 -5.97 14.35
C LYS A 5 -8.06 -6.04 12.94
N LEU A 6 -8.36 -5.07 12.07
CA LEU A 6 -7.80 -5.00 10.71
C LEU A 6 -6.26 -4.96 10.75
N ARG A 7 -5.69 -4.09 11.58
CA ARG A 7 -4.25 -3.95 11.75
C ARG A 7 -3.57 -5.25 12.19
N ILE A 8 -4.16 -5.98 13.15
CA ILE A 8 -3.64 -7.28 13.59
C ILE A 8 -3.61 -8.28 12.42
N LEU A 9 -4.69 -8.35 11.64
CA LEU A 9 -4.79 -9.26 10.50
C LEU A 9 -3.75 -8.93 9.44
N ILE A 10 -3.61 -7.66 9.04
CA ILE A 10 -2.61 -7.23 8.05
C ILE A 10 -1.20 -7.59 8.51
N ARG A 11 -0.85 -7.27 9.77
CA ARG A 11 0.46 -7.64 10.35
C ARG A 11 0.69 -9.16 10.41
N GLY A 12 -0.39 -9.95 10.44
CA GLY A 12 -0.34 -11.40 10.33
C GLY A 12 0.09 -11.93 8.95
N PHE A 13 -0.06 -11.12 7.89
CA PHE A 13 0.42 -11.43 6.54
C PHE A 13 1.83 -10.93 6.26
N ILE A 14 2.35 -9.95 7.01
CA ILE A 14 3.73 -9.49 6.88
C ILE A 14 4.70 -10.62 7.28
N VAL A 15 5.76 -10.81 6.49
CA VAL A 15 6.84 -11.78 6.78
C VAL A 15 7.44 -11.55 8.18
N PRO A 16 7.71 -12.60 9.00
CA PRO A 16 8.10 -12.43 10.40
C PRO A 16 9.20 -11.40 10.70
N GLU A 17 10.22 -11.33 9.86
CA GLU A 17 11.38 -10.44 9.99
C GLU A 17 10.99 -8.95 9.95
N LEU A 18 9.92 -8.60 9.23
CA LEU A 18 9.46 -7.21 9.07
C LEU A 18 8.33 -6.82 10.03
N LYS A 19 7.73 -7.76 10.76
CA LYS A 19 6.54 -7.50 11.60
C LYS A 19 6.76 -6.45 12.70
N LYS A 20 8.00 -6.29 13.17
CA LYS A 20 8.38 -5.29 14.18
C LYS A 20 8.83 -3.97 13.57
N ARG A 21 9.23 -3.98 12.30
CA ARG A 21 9.75 -2.81 11.58
C ARG A 21 8.63 -2.02 10.92
N ILE A 22 7.61 -2.71 10.41
CA ILE A 22 6.50 -2.10 9.68
C ILE A 22 5.26 -1.99 10.55
N ASP A 23 4.65 -0.81 10.54
CA ASP A 23 3.39 -0.58 11.23
C ASP A 23 2.45 0.34 10.44
N ILE A 24 1.16 0.26 10.74
CA ILE A 24 0.10 1.03 10.09
C ILE A 24 -0.72 1.72 11.18
N HIS A 25 -0.94 3.02 11.00
CA HIS A 25 -1.57 3.90 11.96
C HIS A 25 -2.76 4.58 11.30
N VAL A 26 -3.83 4.80 12.07
CA VAL A 26 -5.01 5.55 11.62
C VAL A 26 -5.46 6.47 12.74
N THR A 27 -5.74 7.73 12.41
CA THR A 27 -6.51 8.63 13.27
C THR A 27 -7.95 8.71 12.77
N ARG A 28 -8.91 8.74 13.71
CA ARG A 28 -10.31 9.09 13.44
C ARG A 28 -10.71 10.21 14.38
N TYR A 29 -10.97 11.39 13.84
CA TYR A 29 -11.52 12.50 14.62
C TYR A 29 -13.04 12.30 14.70
N HIS A 30 -13.54 12.03 15.91
CA HIS A 30 -14.96 11.75 16.15
C HIS A 30 -15.84 13.00 16.11
N ASP A 31 -15.25 14.19 16.29
CA ASP A 31 -15.96 15.49 16.37
C ASP A 31 -16.01 16.27 15.03
N ALA A 32 -15.42 15.74 13.97
CA ALA A 32 -15.55 16.35 12.64
C ALA A 32 -16.72 15.70 11.89
N HIS A 33 -17.70 16.52 11.48
CA HIS A 33 -18.91 16.06 10.79
C HIS A 33 -18.67 15.25 9.50
N ASP A 34 -17.43 15.22 9.01
CA ASP A 34 -17.04 14.55 7.75
C ASP A 34 -16.01 13.41 7.94
N GLY A 35 -15.72 12.99 9.18
CA GLY A 35 -14.87 11.82 9.45
C GLY A 35 -13.40 11.99 9.06
N TYR A 36 -12.86 13.20 9.21
CA TYR A 36 -11.46 13.49 8.93
C TYR A 36 -10.54 12.59 9.76
N GLY A 37 -9.48 12.12 9.12
CA GLY A 37 -8.52 11.20 9.69
C GLY A 37 -7.40 10.95 8.71
N GLU A 38 -6.24 10.56 9.22
CA GLU A 38 -5.09 10.17 8.40
C GLU A 38 -4.81 8.69 8.59
N VAL A 39 -4.22 8.10 7.57
CA VAL A 39 -3.61 6.77 7.63
C VAL A 39 -2.17 6.90 7.17
N TRP A 40 -1.26 6.25 7.90
CA TRP A 40 0.13 6.25 7.50
C TRP A 40 0.83 4.94 7.87
N ILE A 41 1.87 4.64 7.11
CA ILE A 41 2.72 3.48 7.27
C ILE A 41 4.08 3.96 7.77
N THR A 42 4.60 3.28 8.78
CA THR A 42 5.94 3.53 9.31
C THR A 42 6.87 2.37 9.04
N LEU A 43 8.13 2.68 8.77
CA LEU A 43 9.27 1.76 8.81
C LEU A 43 10.22 2.22 9.92
N ASP A 44 10.48 1.34 10.89
CA ASP A 44 11.33 1.62 12.06
C ASP A 44 10.93 2.93 12.77
N GLY A 45 9.61 3.13 12.91
CA GLY A 45 9.00 4.31 13.54
C GLY A 45 8.93 5.57 12.65
N LYS A 46 9.56 5.58 11.47
CA LYS A 46 9.53 6.74 10.55
C LYS A 46 8.43 6.58 9.52
N LYS A 47 7.62 7.62 9.30
CA LYS A 47 6.57 7.64 8.26
C LYS A 47 7.22 7.54 6.87
N ILE A 48 6.79 6.55 6.08
CA ILE A 48 7.27 6.33 4.70
C ILE A 48 6.16 6.47 3.65
N PHE A 49 4.90 6.42 4.08
CA PHE A 49 3.74 6.54 3.19
C PHE A 49 2.51 6.93 4.00
N GLY A 50 1.53 7.58 3.38
CA GLY A 50 0.26 7.86 4.01
C GLY A 50 -0.70 8.60 3.10
N GLY A 51 -1.89 8.84 3.64
CA GLY A 51 -2.97 9.54 2.97
C GLY A 51 -3.93 10.12 3.98
N GLY A 52 -4.72 11.08 3.53
CA GLY A 52 -5.57 11.87 4.40
C GLY A 52 -6.50 12.74 3.60
N TYR A 53 -7.56 13.22 4.24
CA TYR A 53 -8.48 14.16 3.59
C TYR A 53 -7.75 15.45 3.17
N TYR A 54 -7.04 16.11 4.10
CA TYR A 54 -6.33 17.34 3.78
C TYR A 54 -5.23 17.10 2.76
N HIS A 55 -4.50 15.99 2.87
CA HIS A 55 -3.52 15.60 1.86
C HIS A 55 -4.14 15.52 0.45
N TRP A 56 -5.35 14.97 0.32
CA TRP A 56 -6.05 14.90 -0.96
C TRP A 56 -6.47 16.28 -1.50
N TYR A 57 -7.10 17.11 -0.67
CA TYR A 57 -7.71 18.37 -1.12
C TYR A 57 -6.76 19.57 -1.15
N MET A 58 -5.62 19.51 -0.45
CA MET A 58 -4.61 20.57 -0.46
C MET A 58 -3.53 20.40 -1.53
N ASN A 59 -3.51 19.25 -2.23
CA ASN A 59 -2.56 19.01 -3.31
C ASN A 59 -3.28 19.04 -4.66
N SER A 60 -2.57 19.51 -5.68
CA SER A 60 -3.05 19.41 -7.06
C SER A 60 -3.05 17.95 -7.52
N LEU A 61 -4.13 17.53 -8.18
CA LEU A 61 -4.15 16.22 -8.83
C LEU A 61 -3.13 16.21 -9.98
N PRO A 62 -2.38 15.12 -10.18
CA PRO A 62 -1.42 14.98 -11.28
C PRO A 62 -2.05 14.85 -12.68
N SER A 63 -3.38 15.03 -12.77
CA SER A 63 -4.17 14.91 -14.00
C SER A 63 -5.26 15.99 -13.97
N ASP A 64 -5.37 16.74 -15.07
CA ASP A 64 -6.44 17.71 -15.29
C ASP A 64 -7.74 16.98 -15.65
N THR A 65 -8.32 16.35 -14.64
CA THR A 65 -9.54 15.55 -14.79
C THR A 65 -10.79 16.40 -14.63
N THR A 66 -11.76 16.21 -15.54
CA THR A 66 -13.10 16.79 -15.42
C THR A 66 -14.06 15.88 -14.64
N SER A 67 -13.62 14.66 -14.30
CA SER A 67 -14.44 13.68 -13.59
C SER A 67 -14.60 14.05 -12.12
N LEU A 68 -15.81 14.43 -11.71
CA LEU A 68 -16.14 14.69 -10.31
C LEU A 68 -15.81 13.49 -9.41
N ASN A 69 -16.00 12.26 -9.89
CA ASN A 69 -15.66 11.07 -9.11
C ASN A 69 -14.16 10.95 -8.83
N ILE A 70 -13.32 11.35 -9.79
CA ILE A 70 -11.87 11.38 -9.59
C ILE A 70 -11.53 12.56 -8.68
N GLN A 71 -12.06 13.76 -8.90
CA GLN A 71 -11.82 14.93 -8.04
C GLN A 71 -12.18 14.69 -6.57
N HIS A 72 -13.31 14.01 -6.33
CA HIS A 72 -13.74 13.61 -5.00
C HIS A 72 -13.08 12.31 -4.52
N GLY A 73 -12.16 11.69 -5.27
CA GLY A 73 -11.44 10.48 -4.84
C GLY A 73 -12.35 9.27 -4.59
N ILE A 74 -13.51 9.20 -5.24
CA ILE A 74 -14.52 8.13 -5.06
C ILE A 74 -14.67 7.23 -6.29
N HIS A 75 -13.85 7.43 -7.32
CA HIS A 75 -13.82 6.55 -8.48
C HIS A 75 -13.51 5.09 -8.06
N LEU A 76 -14.26 4.11 -8.59
CA LEU A 76 -14.16 2.71 -8.16
C LEU A 76 -12.77 2.10 -8.36
N ASP A 77 -12.06 2.53 -9.40
CA ASP A 77 -10.72 2.01 -9.71
C ASP A 77 -9.68 2.30 -8.62
N PHE A 78 -9.90 3.29 -7.74
CA PHE A 78 -9.02 3.50 -6.58
C PHE A 78 -8.93 2.28 -5.67
N TYR A 79 -9.92 1.37 -5.72
CA TYR A 79 -10.07 0.24 -4.81
C TYR A 79 -9.84 -1.12 -5.48
N LYS A 80 -9.49 -1.14 -6.77
CA LYS A 80 -9.28 -2.37 -7.54
C LYS A 80 -7.81 -2.78 -7.51
N THR A 81 -7.59 -4.09 -7.60
CA THR A 81 -6.27 -4.68 -7.89
C THR A 81 -5.80 -4.33 -9.30
N HIS A 82 -6.72 -4.25 -10.25
CA HIS A 82 -6.46 -3.81 -11.61
C HIS A 82 -7.21 -2.51 -11.92
N ILE A 83 -6.46 -1.41 -11.92
CA ILE A 83 -6.90 -0.06 -12.26
C ILE A 83 -6.99 0.03 -13.79
N MET A 84 -8.13 0.47 -14.32
CA MET A 84 -8.38 0.59 -15.76
C MET A 84 -8.28 2.03 -16.26
N SER A 85 -8.68 2.98 -15.42
CA SER A 85 -8.51 4.41 -15.69
C SER A 85 -7.04 4.80 -15.57
N GLU A 86 -6.46 5.28 -16.67
CA GLU A 86 -5.09 5.82 -16.72
C GLU A 86 -4.91 7.00 -15.75
N GLU A 87 -5.92 7.87 -15.63
CA GLU A 87 -5.91 9.00 -14.69
C GLU A 87 -5.81 8.51 -13.24
N VAL A 88 -6.62 7.49 -12.87
CA VAL A 88 -6.58 6.91 -11.53
C VAL A 88 -5.25 6.20 -11.27
N GLU A 89 -4.71 5.48 -12.25
CA GLU A 89 -3.41 4.82 -12.13
C GLU A 89 -2.29 5.85 -11.92
N LYS A 90 -2.32 6.96 -12.65
CA LYS A 90 -1.36 8.06 -12.49
C LYS A 90 -1.47 8.71 -11.11
N ILE A 91 -2.68 8.96 -10.62
CA ILE A 91 -2.91 9.52 -9.28
C ILE A 91 -2.38 8.55 -8.21
N MET A 92 -2.77 7.28 -8.27
CA MET A 92 -2.33 6.28 -7.29
C MET A 92 -0.80 6.12 -7.29
N ASN A 93 -0.17 6.13 -8.46
CA ASN A 93 1.29 6.04 -8.57
C ASN A 93 2.04 7.30 -8.11
N SER A 94 1.37 8.46 -8.02
CA SER A 94 1.97 9.68 -7.45
C SER A 94 2.10 9.65 -5.92
N GLY A 95 1.46 8.69 -5.24
CA GLY A 95 1.40 8.62 -3.77
C GLY A 95 0.33 9.52 -3.16
N LEU A 96 -0.51 10.18 -3.98
CA LEU A 96 -1.62 10.98 -3.52
C LEU A 96 -2.84 10.09 -3.20
N HIS A 97 -3.14 9.98 -1.91
CA HIS A 97 -4.23 9.12 -1.42
C HIS A 97 -5.12 9.79 -0.40
N LYS A 98 -6.42 9.47 -0.46
CA LYS A 98 -7.34 9.60 0.65
C LYS A 98 -7.10 8.48 1.67
N THR A 99 -7.63 8.68 2.87
CA THR A 99 -7.65 7.66 3.92
C THR A 99 -8.31 6.37 3.45
N SER A 100 -9.45 6.48 2.77
CA SER A 100 -10.20 5.32 2.25
C SER A 100 -9.41 4.53 1.21
N HIS A 101 -8.65 5.20 0.33
CA HIS A 101 -7.82 4.52 -0.67
C HIS A 101 -6.86 3.55 0.01
N ILE A 102 -6.31 3.89 1.18
CA ILE A 102 -5.38 3.01 1.87
C ILE A 102 -6.14 1.99 2.73
N THR A 103 -7.08 2.43 3.58
CA THR A 103 -7.75 1.51 4.50
C THR A 103 -8.58 0.44 3.81
N ASP A 104 -9.25 0.78 2.70
CA ASP A 104 -10.18 -0.13 2.05
C ASP A 104 -9.42 -1.12 1.15
N ASN A 105 -8.36 -0.68 0.47
CA ASN A 105 -7.47 -1.61 -0.25
C ASN A 105 -6.80 -2.59 0.72
N LEU A 106 -6.34 -2.14 1.89
CA LEU A 106 -5.75 -3.04 2.90
C LEU A 106 -6.76 -4.03 3.47
N LYS A 107 -8.03 -3.62 3.62
CA LYS A 107 -9.11 -4.52 4.03
C LYS A 107 -9.39 -5.57 2.97
N SER A 108 -9.49 -5.17 1.69
CA SER A 108 -9.73 -6.08 0.57
C SER A 108 -8.57 -7.04 0.35
N TYR A 109 -7.32 -6.57 0.50
CA TYR A 109 -6.09 -7.34 0.40
C TYR A 109 -6.10 -8.63 1.23
N LEU A 110 -6.72 -8.62 2.42
CA LEU A 110 -6.82 -9.81 3.28
C LEU A 110 -7.55 -11.00 2.62
N SER A 111 -8.48 -10.69 1.72
CA SER A 111 -9.29 -11.68 0.98
C SER A 111 -8.86 -11.84 -0.48
N THR A 112 -7.94 -11.01 -0.99
CA THR A 112 -7.50 -11.08 -2.38
C THR A 112 -6.57 -12.28 -2.62
N PRO A 113 -6.79 -13.06 -3.69
CA PRO A 113 -5.87 -14.11 -4.12
C PRO A 113 -4.45 -13.57 -4.32
N PHE A 114 -3.45 -14.30 -3.83
CA PHE A 114 -2.06 -13.82 -3.87
C PHE A 114 -1.51 -13.64 -5.29
N THR A 115 -1.98 -14.44 -6.25
CA THR A 115 -1.64 -14.27 -7.67
C THR A 115 -2.13 -12.94 -8.23
N GLU A 116 -3.32 -12.51 -7.83
CA GLU A 116 -3.92 -11.23 -8.25
C GLU A 116 -3.20 -10.04 -7.60
N ILE A 117 -2.78 -10.17 -6.33
CA ILE A 117 -1.96 -9.18 -5.63
C ILE A 117 -0.64 -8.95 -6.39
N LEU A 118 0.04 -10.03 -6.81
CA LEU A 118 1.33 -9.91 -7.50
C LEU A 118 1.23 -9.30 -8.90
N SER A 119 0.10 -9.48 -9.59
CA SER A 119 -0.14 -8.89 -10.92
C SER A 119 -0.79 -7.50 -10.86
N SER A 120 -1.03 -6.96 -9.66
CA SER A 120 -1.75 -5.70 -9.47
C SER A 120 -0.94 -4.48 -9.98
N ASN A 121 -1.61 -3.54 -10.65
CA ASN A 121 -1.07 -2.20 -10.94
C ASN A 121 -1.48 -1.16 -9.89
N ASN A 122 -2.21 -1.57 -8.84
CA ASN A 122 -2.48 -0.71 -7.69
C ASN A 122 -1.30 -0.80 -6.70
N PRO A 123 -0.63 0.33 -6.41
CA PRO A 123 0.62 0.33 -5.66
C PRO A 123 0.47 -0.17 -4.22
N ILE A 124 -0.73 -0.09 -3.62
CA ILE A 124 -0.97 -0.58 -2.26
C ILE A 124 -0.94 -2.10 -2.23
N TYR A 125 -1.70 -2.77 -3.12
CA TYR A 125 -1.65 -4.24 -3.21
C TYR A 125 -0.25 -4.71 -3.57
N LYS A 126 0.36 -4.09 -4.58
CA LYS A 126 1.69 -4.48 -5.05
C LYS A 126 2.74 -4.34 -3.96
N ALA A 127 2.75 -3.24 -3.20
CA ALA A 127 3.67 -3.05 -2.09
C ALA A 127 3.46 -4.09 -1.00
N PHE A 128 2.23 -4.29 -0.52
CA PHE A 128 1.95 -5.29 0.51
C PHE A 128 2.23 -6.71 0.03
N GLY A 129 2.10 -6.98 -1.27
CA GLY A 129 2.54 -8.21 -1.90
C GLY A 129 4.05 -8.48 -1.75
N MET A 130 4.89 -7.44 -1.74
CA MET A 130 6.35 -7.59 -1.58
C MET A 130 6.73 -8.07 -0.17
N ILE A 131 6.03 -7.62 0.85
CA ILE A 131 6.28 -8.00 2.25
C ILE A 131 5.36 -9.13 2.75
N ASP A 132 4.52 -9.68 1.88
CA ASP A 132 3.63 -10.79 2.18
C ASP A 132 4.43 -12.06 2.45
N LYS A 133 4.13 -12.74 3.56
CA LYS A 133 4.75 -14.02 3.94
C LYS A 133 4.54 -15.13 2.90
N ARG A 134 3.51 -15.00 2.05
CA ARG A 134 3.23 -15.91 0.93
C ARG A 134 4.19 -15.72 -0.25
N LEU A 135 4.92 -14.59 -0.32
CA LEU A 135 5.93 -14.35 -1.35
C LEU A 135 7.19 -15.15 -1.07
N GLY A 136 7.40 -16.25 -1.80
CA GLY A 136 8.63 -17.03 -1.74
C GLY A 136 9.74 -16.51 -2.65
N LYS A 137 10.99 -16.84 -2.33
CA LYS A 137 12.21 -16.40 -3.01
C LYS A 137 12.20 -16.64 -4.54
N ARG A 138 11.71 -17.81 -4.98
CA ARG A 138 11.61 -18.14 -6.41
C ARG A 138 10.75 -17.15 -7.18
N ARG A 139 9.59 -16.77 -6.62
CA ARG A 139 8.69 -15.80 -7.24
C ARG A 139 9.26 -14.40 -7.16
N PHE A 140 9.86 -14.03 -6.02
CA PHE A 140 10.50 -12.73 -5.83
C PHE A 140 11.56 -12.42 -6.91
N ARG A 141 12.42 -13.39 -7.23
CA ARG A 141 13.46 -13.24 -8.28
C ARG A 141 12.91 -12.98 -9.70
N GLN A 142 11.63 -13.26 -9.94
CA GLN A 142 10.98 -13.00 -11.23
C GLN A 142 10.37 -11.60 -11.30
N ILE A 143 10.32 -10.88 -10.18
CA ILE A 143 9.74 -9.54 -10.11
C ILE A 143 10.76 -8.54 -10.66
N GLN A 144 10.33 -7.77 -11.65
CA GLN A 144 11.06 -6.64 -12.20
C GLN A 144 10.24 -5.38 -11.92
N LEU A 145 10.82 -4.42 -11.21
CA LEU A 145 10.19 -3.13 -10.97
C LEU A 145 10.41 -2.22 -12.17
N LYS A 146 9.38 -1.45 -12.54
CA LYS A 146 9.52 -0.40 -13.56
C LYS A 146 10.39 0.73 -13.02
N GLU A 147 11.00 1.55 -13.89
CA GLU A 147 11.80 2.72 -13.46
C GLU A 147 10.97 3.76 -12.70
N ASN A 148 9.70 3.93 -13.07
CA ASN A 148 8.76 4.83 -12.42
C ASN A 148 7.87 4.13 -11.37
N GLU A 149 8.32 2.99 -10.82
CA GLU A 149 7.56 2.26 -9.79
C GLU A 149 7.34 3.11 -8.53
N HIS A 150 6.15 2.99 -7.94
CA HIS A 150 5.75 3.70 -6.73
C HIS A 150 6.73 3.48 -5.56
N GLN A 151 7.06 4.55 -4.83
CA GLN A 151 8.10 4.55 -3.79
C GLN A 151 7.87 3.51 -2.70
N LEU A 152 6.63 3.32 -2.24
CA LEU A 152 6.30 2.29 -1.25
C LEU A 152 6.58 0.87 -1.77
N VAL A 153 6.32 0.60 -3.05
CA VAL A 153 6.59 -0.71 -3.67
C VAL A 153 8.09 -0.97 -3.68
N ARG A 154 8.89 0.03 -4.06
CA ARG A 154 10.36 -0.04 -4.05
C ARG A 154 10.91 -0.31 -2.65
N ALA A 155 10.50 0.50 -1.67
CA ALA A 155 10.95 0.34 -0.29
C ALA A 155 10.65 -1.06 0.25
N PHE A 156 9.46 -1.59 -0.04
CA PHE A 156 9.06 -2.93 0.41
C PHE A 156 9.73 -4.06 -0.37
N TYR A 157 10.03 -3.85 -1.65
CA TYR A 157 10.85 -4.77 -2.43
C TYR A 157 12.28 -4.86 -1.90
N GLU A 158 12.91 -3.71 -1.60
CA GLU A 158 14.28 -3.64 -1.06
C GLU A 158 14.38 -4.35 0.30
N LEU A 159 13.46 -4.07 1.22
CA LEU A 159 13.37 -4.77 2.51
C LEU A 159 13.22 -6.29 2.33
N ARG A 160 12.43 -6.71 1.33
CA ARG A 160 12.25 -8.13 1.06
C ARG A 160 13.51 -8.77 0.48
N ASN A 161 14.23 -8.03 -0.36
CA ASN A 161 15.51 -8.47 -0.93
C ASN A 161 16.55 -8.69 0.18
N GLU A 162 16.70 -7.73 1.10
CA GLU A 162 17.61 -7.83 2.25
C GLU A 162 17.40 -9.14 3.03
N ILE A 163 16.15 -9.50 3.30
CA ILE A 163 15.81 -10.74 4.01
C ILE A 163 16.25 -11.98 3.21
N PHE A 164 16.03 -12.00 1.90
CA PHE A 164 16.41 -13.14 1.07
C PHE A 164 17.92 -13.30 0.90
N GLU A 165 18.67 -12.21 0.98
CA GLU A 165 20.13 -12.19 1.02
C GLU A 165 20.67 -12.62 2.39
N MET A 166 20.08 -12.17 3.50
CA MET A 166 20.46 -12.63 4.85
C MET A 166 20.41 -14.15 4.99
N TYR A 167 19.39 -14.81 4.43
CA TYR A 167 19.30 -16.27 4.46
C TYR A 167 20.34 -16.98 3.59
N LEU A 168 20.93 -16.32 2.59
CA LEU A 168 22.02 -16.92 1.81
C LEU A 168 23.31 -16.96 2.64
N THR A 169 23.60 -15.90 3.37
CA THR A 169 24.78 -15.81 4.22
C THR A 169 24.75 -16.84 5.35
N GLN A 170 23.58 -17.07 5.96
CA GLN A 170 23.42 -18.07 7.04
C GLN A 170 23.52 -19.54 6.59
N VAL A 171 23.48 -19.82 5.29
CA VAL A 171 23.64 -21.20 4.76
C VAL A 171 25.10 -21.50 4.38
N LEU A 172 25.95 -20.46 4.33
CA LEU A 172 27.37 -20.55 4.00
C LEU A 172 28.29 -20.50 5.23
N GLU A 173 27.73 -20.29 6.43
CA GLU A 173 28.38 -20.38 7.74
C GLU A 173 27.99 -21.68 8.45
#